data_AF-A0A7C5IZC2-F1
#
_entry.id   AF-A0A7C5IZC2-F1
#
_cell.length_a   1.000
_cell.length_b   1.000
_cell.length_c   1.000
_cell.angle_alpha   90.00
_cell.angle_beta   90.00
_cell.angle_gamma   90.00
#
_symmetry.space_group_name_H-M   'P 1'
#
loop_
_entity.id
_entity.type
_entity.pdbx_description
1 polymer ?
#
loop_
_entity_poly.entity_id
_entity_poly.type
_entity_poly.pdbx_seq_one_letter_code
_entity_poly.pdbx_strand_id
1 'polypeptide(L)'
;AAICDGMSSSEGGVEAAQLCVRGFLDDYLSTPDSWTVKTAATKVLGALNRWLWSQGQMRYDSARGMVTTFTGLVIKSTTAHLFHVGDSRLYLFRDGELERLTRDHRVWVSKDRDFLSRAMGIDAHVDIDYRSLAVEPGDLFLFTTDGVTGHLTDNRLRQLLREHGDNLQACARQIMEEALHAGSHDNVTCQLLKVLSLPQQTEDDLLQKITELPFPPPLAPGMKIDGYEILRELHASKRSEVFLARETESGRKVILKVPSENFRDDPAFLEGFLHEEWVGRRIRNPHVLKVLETPHRRFLYNVSEYVEGQSLRQWIDDHPQTHINKAREFLQQIANGLRAFHRLEMIHLDLKPENILIDADGTLKIIDFGSTRVAGTAEITASYERDTPQATLDYGAPECFDGQCSNRSDIYSLGVIAYELLTGHLPYGEHDSQRAARRQRRYTPASRWNPHIQPWVDGALRKAVHPDPSKRYDTLSEFLYDLSKPNPAFASATTQPLMERNPVAFWKGLSLLLLLGNLVLLYLLAG
;
A
#
# COMPACT_ATOMS: atom_id res chain seq x y z
N ALA A 1 22.81 -3.75 -2.41
CA ALA A 1 23.84 -4.74 -2.81
C ALA A 1 23.16 -6.03 -3.22
N ALA A 2 23.76 -6.81 -4.12
CA ALA A 2 23.23 -8.09 -4.56
C ALA A 2 24.35 -9.04 -4.97
N ILE A 3 24.13 -10.33 -4.76
CA ILE A 3 24.96 -11.43 -5.25
C ILE A 3 24.06 -12.45 -5.94
N CYS A 4 24.56 -13.03 -7.02
CA CYS A 4 23.90 -14.10 -7.75
C CYS A 4 24.95 -15.14 -8.12
N ASP A 5 24.52 -16.39 -8.19
CA ASP A 5 25.32 -17.51 -8.67
C ASP A 5 24.59 -18.23 -9.81
N GLY A 6 25.30 -18.46 -10.90
CA GLY A 6 24.75 -19.10 -12.08
C GLY A 6 24.68 -20.60 -11.86
N MET A 7 23.56 -21.25 -12.17
CA MET A 7 23.49 -22.70 -11.98
C MET A 7 24.42 -23.39 -12.99
N SER A 8 25.35 -24.22 -12.53
CA SER A 8 26.36 -24.88 -13.38
C SER A 8 25.76 -25.83 -14.43
N SER A 9 24.56 -26.35 -14.18
CA SER A 9 23.80 -27.17 -15.14
C SER A 9 22.99 -26.36 -16.16
N SER A 10 22.99 -25.02 -16.06
CA SER A 10 22.28 -24.11 -16.95
C SER A 10 23.24 -23.50 -17.97
N GLU A 11 22.98 -23.69 -19.26
CA GLU A 11 23.83 -23.21 -20.35
C GLU A 11 24.01 -21.68 -20.33
N GLY A 12 22.98 -20.95 -19.89
CA GLY A 12 23.01 -19.50 -19.71
C GLY A 12 23.16 -19.03 -18.26
N GLY A 13 23.65 -19.87 -17.34
CA GLY A 13 23.72 -19.54 -15.91
C GLY A 13 24.53 -18.28 -15.58
N VAL A 14 25.69 -18.10 -16.25
CA VAL A 14 26.53 -16.90 -16.06
C VAL A 14 25.83 -15.62 -16.56
N GLU A 15 25.22 -15.69 -17.75
CA GLU A 15 24.47 -14.56 -18.31
C GLU A 15 23.27 -14.22 -17.41
N ALA A 16 22.56 -15.24 -16.90
CA ALA A 16 21.46 -15.08 -15.97
C ALA A 16 21.89 -14.34 -14.69
N ALA A 17 22.99 -14.76 -14.06
CA ALA A 17 23.51 -14.12 -12.85
C ALA A 17 23.87 -12.64 -13.09
N GLN A 18 24.59 -12.35 -14.18
CA GLN A 18 24.98 -10.98 -14.52
C GLN A 18 23.77 -10.07 -14.78
N LEU A 19 22.78 -10.56 -15.53
CA LEU A 19 21.57 -9.82 -15.84
C LEU A 19 20.70 -9.60 -14.61
N CYS A 20 20.63 -10.58 -13.72
CA CYS A 20 19.85 -10.46 -12.49
C CYS A 20 20.44 -9.39 -11.56
N VAL A 21 21.77 -9.39 -11.35
CA VAL A 21 22.45 -8.36 -10.54
C VAL A 21 22.30 -6.97 -11.16
N ARG A 22 22.64 -6.82 -12.45
CA ARG A 22 22.60 -5.51 -13.13
C ARG A 22 21.17 -4.99 -13.22
N GLY A 23 20.26 -5.80 -13.72
CA GLY A 23 18.85 -5.44 -13.84
C GLY A 23 18.23 -5.05 -12.51
N PHE A 24 18.55 -5.77 -11.42
CA PHE A 24 18.07 -5.37 -10.10
C PHE A 24 18.63 -4.02 -9.66
N LEU A 25 19.94 -3.79 -9.79
CA LEU A 25 20.56 -2.53 -9.37
C LEU A 25 20.08 -1.31 -10.19
N ASP A 26 19.85 -1.50 -11.49
CA ASP A 26 19.41 -0.43 -12.39
C ASP A 26 17.90 -0.14 -12.25
N ASP A 27 17.07 -1.19 -12.25
CA ASP A 27 15.61 -1.03 -12.25
C ASP A 27 15.06 -0.69 -10.86
N TYR A 28 15.68 -1.17 -9.77
CA TYR A 28 15.21 -0.92 -8.41
C TYR A 28 15.17 0.57 -8.09
N LEU A 29 16.25 1.31 -8.42
CA LEU A 29 16.34 2.75 -8.19
C LEU A 29 15.41 3.57 -9.09
N SER A 30 14.86 2.95 -10.14
CA SER A 30 13.89 3.56 -11.06
C SER A 30 12.44 3.29 -10.69
N THR A 31 12.19 2.54 -9.61
CA THR A 31 10.83 2.27 -9.12
C THR A 31 10.18 3.52 -8.50
N PRO A 32 8.84 3.59 -8.43
CA PRO A 32 8.16 4.69 -7.74
C PRO A 32 8.63 4.83 -6.30
N ASP A 33 8.98 6.05 -5.89
CA ASP A 33 9.42 6.38 -4.53
C ASP A 33 8.34 6.16 -3.46
N SER A 34 7.08 6.10 -3.88
CA SER A 34 5.94 5.77 -3.03
C SER A 34 5.84 4.29 -2.66
N TRP A 35 6.50 3.40 -3.43
CA TRP A 35 6.52 1.98 -3.14
C TRP A 35 7.43 1.66 -1.95
N THR A 36 6.98 0.69 -1.16
CA THR A 36 7.78 0.00 -0.15
C THR A 36 8.96 -0.70 -0.81
N VAL A 37 10.05 -0.87 -0.06
CA VAL A 37 11.24 -1.61 -0.53
C VAL A 37 10.84 -3.01 -0.97
N LYS A 38 9.93 -3.64 -0.21
CA LYS A 38 9.39 -4.97 -0.53
C LYS A 38 8.71 -4.99 -1.90
N THR A 39 7.75 -4.09 -2.14
CA THR A 39 7.00 -4.06 -3.40
C THR A 39 7.90 -3.74 -4.58
N ALA A 40 8.79 -2.76 -4.45
CA ALA A 40 9.76 -2.43 -5.48
C ALA A 40 10.62 -3.63 -5.88
N ALA A 41 11.28 -4.27 -4.92
CA ALA A 41 12.14 -5.41 -5.18
C ALA A 41 11.38 -6.61 -5.74
N THR A 42 10.20 -6.95 -5.19
CA THR A 42 9.38 -8.07 -5.69
C THR A 42 8.91 -7.82 -7.13
N LYS A 43 8.56 -6.58 -7.51
CA LYS A 43 8.15 -6.25 -8.87
C LYS A 43 9.31 -6.36 -9.86
N VAL A 44 10.47 -5.82 -9.50
CA VAL A 44 11.70 -5.89 -10.32
C VAL A 44 12.14 -7.33 -10.50
N LEU A 45 12.30 -8.08 -9.40
CA LEU A 45 12.70 -9.50 -9.46
C LEU A 45 11.68 -10.35 -10.20
N GLY A 46 10.38 -10.10 -10.01
CA GLY A 46 9.34 -10.79 -10.77
C GLY A 46 9.41 -10.53 -12.28
N ALA A 47 9.80 -9.32 -12.70
CA ALA A 47 10.01 -9.00 -14.11
C ALA A 47 11.27 -9.67 -14.68
N LEU A 48 12.39 -9.60 -13.95
CA LEU A 48 13.64 -10.27 -14.31
C LEU A 48 13.44 -11.79 -14.43
N ASN A 49 12.72 -12.40 -13.49
CA ASN A 49 12.41 -13.83 -13.51
C ASN A 49 11.64 -14.24 -14.77
N ARG A 50 10.57 -13.50 -15.12
CA ARG A 50 9.80 -13.79 -16.34
C ARG A 50 10.64 -13.65 -17.60
N TRP A 51 11.54 -12.66 -17.62
CA TRP A 51 12.45 -12.45 -18.74
C TRP A 51 13.44 -13.62 -18.87
N LEU A 52 14.09 -14.03 -17.77
CA LEU A 52 15.01 -15.18 -17.73
C LEU A 52 14.31 -16.47 -18.17
N TRP A 53 13.11 -16.73 -17.64
CA TRP A 53 12.30 -17.91 -17.98
C TRP A 53 11.91 -17.93 -19.47
N SER A 54 11.57 -16.77 -20.04
CA SER A 54 11.25 -16.65 -21.47
C SER A 54 12.48 -16.82 -22.37
N GLN A 55 13.62 -16.22 -22.01
CA GLN A 55 14.84 -16.33 -22.81
C GLN A 55 15.45 -17.74 -22.73
N GLY A 56 15.37 -18.38 -21.56
CA GLY A 56 15.77 -19.77 -21.36
C GLY A 56 15.11 -20.72 -22.37
N GLN A 57 13.78 -20.60 -22.52
CA GLN A 57 13.01 -21.39 -23.49
C GLN A 57 13.35 -21.05 -24.94
N MET A 58 13.49 -19.77 -25.28
CA MET A 58 13.72 -19.36 -26.67
C MET A 58 15.13 -19.68 -27.17
N ARG A 59 16.15 -19.53 -26.31
CA ARG A 59 17.56 -19.65 -26.71
C ARG A 59 18.12 -21.05 -26.54
N TYR A 60 17.66 -21.78 -25.52
CA TYR A 60 18.25 -23.06 -25.12
C TYR A 60 17.26 -24.23 -25.20
N ASP A 61 16.06 -24.00 -25.76
CA ASP A 61 14.95 -24.99 -25.86
C ASP A 61 14.69 -25.73 -24.53
N SER A 62 14.96 -25.05 -23.42
CA SER A 62 14.95 -25.63 -22.08
C SER A 62 14.34 -24.64 -21.10
N ALA A 63 13.37 -25.12 -20.31
CA ALA A 63 12.79 -24.36 -19.21
C ALA A 63 13.83 -23.96 -18.14
N ARG A 64 15.03 -24.57 -18.14
CA ARG A 64 16.14 -24.25 -17.23
C ARG A 64 17.37 -23.67 -17.95
N GLY A 65 17.15 -23.09 -19.14
CA GLY A 65 18.23 -22.52 -19.96
C GLY A 65 18.96 -21.33 -19.34
N MET A 66 18.29 -20.54 -18.49
CA MET A 66 18.86 -19.38 -17.80
C MET A 66 18.44 -19.36 -16.34
N VAL A 67 19.23 -19.98 -15.47
CA VAL A 67 18.90 -20.12 -14.04
C VAL A 67 20.01 -19.59 -13.15
N THR A 68 19.62 -18.81 -12.14
CA THR A 68 20.55 -18.22 -11.17
C THR A 68 19.92 -18.05 -9.79
N THR A 69 20.73 -18.02 -8.74
CA THR A 69 20.33 -17.57 -7.41
C THR A 69 20.18 -16.05 -7.37
N PHE A 70 19.53 -15.52 -6.34
CA PHE A 70 19.54 -14.11 -6.04
C PHE A 70 19.51 -13.89 -4.53
N THR A 71 20.46 -13.12 -4.02
CA THR A 71 20.43 -12.61 -2.65
C THR A 71 20.74 -11.13 -2.68
N GLY A 72 19.78 -10.32 -2.23
CA GLY A 72 19.84 -8.86 -2.24
C GLY A 72 19.62 -8.27 -0.86
N LEU A 73 20.31 -7.16 -0.59
CA LEU A 73 20.13 -6.31 0.58
C LEU A 73 19.90 -4.86 0.13
N VAL A 74 18.80 -4.29 0.58
CA VAL A 74 18.51 -2.85 0.46
C VAL A 74 18.47 -2.27 1.86
N ILE A 75 19.26 -1.23 2.11
CA ILE A 75 19.18 -0.45 3.36
C ILE A 75 18.43 0.84 3.04
N LYS A 76 17.32 1.07 3.72
CA LYS A 76 16.52 2.30 3.63
C LYS A 76 16.34 2.85 5.04
N SER A 77 16.76 4.09 5.24
CA SER A 77 16.84 4.72 6.57
C SER A 77 17.65 3.86 7.56
N THR A 78 17.01 3.31 8.59
CA THR A 78 17.63 2.45 9.61
C THR A 78 17.20 0.98 9.49
N THR A 79 16.59 0.59 8.37
CA THR A 79 16.09 -0.77 8.15
C THR A 79 16.80 -1.44 6.97
N ALA A 80 17.23 -2.69 7.20
CA ALA A 80 17.75 -3.59 6.18
C ALA A 80 16.62 -4.50 5.68
N HIS A 81 16.44 -4.55 4.37
CA HIS A 81 15.47 -5.37 3.68
C HIS A 81 16.20 -6.42 2.84
N LEU A 82 15.93 -7.69 3.14
CA LEU A 82 16.51 -8.86 2.51
C LEU A 82 15.57 -9.47 1.49
N PHE A 83 16.13 -9.89 0.35
CA PHE A 83 15.43 -10.64 -0.68
C PHE A 83 16.28 -11.85 -1.07
N HIS A 84 15.71 -13.05 -1.05
CA HIS A 84 16.48 -14.27 -1.28
C HIS A 84 15.73 -15.33 -2.07
N VAL A 85 16.42 -15.92 -3.04
CA VAL A 85 16.01 -17.09 -3.82
C VAL A 85 17.26 -17.91 -4.13
N GLY A 86 17.28 -19.19 -3.76
CA GLY A 86 18.41 -20.08 -4.02
C GLY A 86 19.22 -20.39 -2.76
N ASP A 87 20.54 -20.41 -2.86
CA ASP A 87 21.43 -20.89 -1.78
C ASP A 87 22.65 -19.98 -1.55
N SER A 88 22.79 -18.87 -2.28
CA SER A 88 23.78 -17.84 -1.94
C SER A 88 23.39 -17.18 -0.62
N ARG A 89 24.26 -17.25 0.38
CA ARG A 89 23.91 -16.89 1.75
C ARG A 89 24.23 -15.44 2.08
N LEU A 90 23.47 -14.90 3.03
CA LEU A 90 23.74 -13.62 3.66
C LEU A 90 23.74 -13.76 5.18
N TYR A 91 24.75 -13.20 5.80
CA TYR A 91 24.96 -13.19 7.25
C TYR A 91 25.03 -11.76 7.78
N LEU A 92 24.62 -11.58 9.03
CA LEU A 92 24.87 -10.38 9.83
C LEU A 92 25.91 -10.72 10.90
N PHE A 93 26.96 -9.91 10.97
CA PHE A 93 27.94 -9.94 12.03
C PHE A 93 27.77 -8.70 12.92
N ARG A 94 27.33 -8.92 14.16
CA ARG A 94 27.05 -7.88 15.18
C ARG A 94 27.55 -8.37 16.53
N ASP A 95 28.25 -7.52 17.27
CA ASP A 95 28.78 -7.80 18.62
C ASP A 95 29.58 -9.11 18.73
N GLY A 96 30.30 -9.46 17.68
CA GLY A 96 31.10 -10.68 17.62
C GLY A 96 30.32 -11.94 17.25
N GLU A 97 29.00 -11.87 17.11
CA GLU A 97 28.14 -12.98 16.71
C GLU A 97 27.84 -12.94 15.21
N LEU A 98 27.72 -14.13 14.61
CA LEU A 98 27.43 -14.30 13.18
C LEU A 98 26.08 -14.99 13.03
N GLU A 99 25.06 -14.25 12.61
CA GLU A 99 23.72 -14.75 12.33
C GLU A 99 23.52 -14.98 10.83
N ARG A 100 23.08 -16.18 10.44
CA ARG A 100 22.63 -16.43 9.07
C ARG A 100 21.23 -15.87 8.86
N LEU A 101 21.07 -14.94 7.91
CA LEU A 101 19.80 -14.28 7.63
C LEU A 101 18.96 -15.00 6.57
N THR A 102 19.57 -15.82 5.72
CA THR A 102 18.91 -16.55 4.62
C THR A 102 18.71 -18.04 4.95
N ARG A 103 17.86 -18.69 4.16
CA ARG A 103 17.62 -20.14 4.21
C ARG A 103 17.79 -20.72 2.82
N ASP A 104 18.68 -21.68 2.68
CA ASP A 104 18.96 -22.35 1.41
C ASP A 104 17.72 -23.06 0.85
N HIS A 105 17.47 -22.87 -0.45
CA HIS A 105 16.39 -23.50 -1.20
C HIS A 105 16.89 -24.71 -1.99
N ARG A 106 17.44 -25.71 -1.29
CA ARG A 106 17.98 -26.96 -1.88
C ARG A 106 17.11 -28.18 -1.58
N VAL A 107 17.06 -29.12 -2.53
CA VAL A 107 16.47 -30.45 -2.36
C VAL A 107 17.53 -31.51 -2.63
N TRP A 108 17.73 -32.41 -1.67
CA TRP A 108 18.69 -33.51 -1.74
C TRP A 108 18.04 -34.71 -2.40
N VAL A 109 18.57 -35.13 -3.55
CA VAL A 109 18.11 -36.32 -4.29
C VAL A 109 18.96 -37.54 -3.91
N SER A 110 20.23 -37.33 -3.54
CA SER A 110 21.11 -38.33 -2.94
C SER A 110 22.10 -37.66 -1.98
N LYS A 111 22.99 -38.44 -1.34
CA LYS A 111 24.04 -37.90 -0.44
C LYS A 111 24.99 -36.93 -1.15
N ASP A 112 25.12 -37.05 -2.47
CA ASP A 112 26.11 -36.33 -3.29
C ASP A 112 25.47 -35.51 -4.42
N ARG A 113 24.13 -35.38 -4.44
CA ARG A 113 23.41 -34.55 -5.44
C ARG A 113 22.26 -33.79 -4.81
N ASP A 114 22.37 -32.48 -4.83
CA ASP A 114 21.30 -31.54 -4.54
C ASP A 114 20.98 -30.67 -5.76
N PHE A 115 19.76 -30.15 -5.77
CA PHE A 115 19.30 -29.20 -6.79
C PHE A 115 18.61 -28.02 -6.11
N LEU A 116 18.66 -26.86 -6.76
CA LEU A 116 17.84 -25.72 -6.35
C LEU A 116 16.36 -26.06 -6.53
N SER A 117 15.62 -25.98 -5.44
CA SER A 117 14.16 -26.06 -5.42
C SER A 117 13.50 -24.73 -5.77
N ARG A 118 14.20 -23.62 -5.54
CA ARG A 118 13.80 -22.28 -5.97
C ARG A 118 15.03 -21.53 -6.47
N ALA A 119 14.90 -20.92 -7.63
CA ALA A 119 15.91 -20.05 -8.25
C ALA A 119 15.22 -19.15 -9.28
N MET A 120 15.88 -18.06 -9.65
CA MET A 120 15.43 -17.18 -10.71
C MET A 120 15.50 -17.91 -12.05
N GLY A 121 14.45 -17.80 -12.87
CA GLY A 121 14.38 -18.37 -14.22
C GLY A 121 13.95 -19.83 -14.29
N ILE A 122 13.70 -20.52 -13.17
CA ILE A 122 13.21 -21.91 -13.17
C ILE A 122 11.76 -21.98 -13.68
N ASP A 123 10.90 -21.09 -13.20
CA ASP A 123 9.47 -21.06 -13.49
C ASP A 123 9.01 -19.63 -13.84
N ALA A 124 7.83 -19.50 -14.46
CA ALA A 124 7.26 -18.19 -14.81
C ALA A 124 6.98 -17.30 -13.58
N HIS A 125 6.76 -17.92 -12.43
CA HIS A 125 6.56 -17.24 -11.14
C HIS A 125 7.69 -17.65 -10.19
N VAL A 126 8.17 -16.69 -9.39
CA VAL A 126 9.22 -16.92 -8.39
C VAL A 126 8.71 -16.52 -7.02
N ASP A 127 8.92 -17.41 -6.05
CA ASP A 127 8.65 -17.15 -4.65
C ASP A 127 9.91 -16.61 -3.96
N ILE A 128 9.89 -15.31 -3.65
CA ILE A 128 11.01 -14.58 -3.08
C ILE A 128 10.87 -14.53 -1.56
N ASP A 129 11.84 -15.06 -0.83
CA ASP A 129 11.89 -14.91 0.62
C ASP A 129 12.23 -13.45 0.96
N TYR A 130 11.47 -12.87 1.90
CA TYR A 130 11.63 -11.49 2.36
C TYR A 130 11.79 -11.44 3.88
N ARG A 131 12.78 -10.70 4.36
CA ARG A 131 12.99 -10.41 5.78
C ARG A 131 13.42 -8.95 5.95
N SER A 132 13.00 -8.30 7.03
CA SER A 132 13.51 -6.98 7.40
C SER A 132 13.99 -6.96 8.85
N LEU A 133 15.02 -6.15 9.12
CA LEU A 133 15.58 -5.97 10.46
C LEU A 133 16.13 -4.54 10.64
N ALA A 134 16.20 -4.09 11.90
CA ALA A 134 16.83 -2.82 12.25
C ALA A 134 18.36 -2.93 12.11
N VAL A 135 18.96 -1.85 11.61
CA VAL A 135 20.40 -1.74 11.36
C VAL A 135 21.02 -0.81 12.39
N GLU A 136 22.23 -1.15 12.81
CA GLU A 136 23.02 -0.36 13.76
C GLU A 136 24.36 0.05 13.13
N PRO A 137 24.91 1.23 13.51
CA PRO A 137 26.28 1.59 13.12
C PRO A 137 27.26 0.53 13.63
N GLY A 138 28.11 0.03 12.73
CA GLY A 138 29.04 -1.08 13.00
C GLY A 138 28.58 -2.42 12.44
N ASP A 139 27.31 -2.58 12.07
CA ASP A 139 26.80 -3.81 11.44
C ASP A 139 27.62 -4.20 10.22
N LEU A 140 27.98 -5.48 10.13
CA LEU A 140 28.72 -6.04 9.01
C LEU A 140 27.91 -7.14 8.33
N PHE A 141 27.55 -6.93 7.08
CA PHE A 141 26.84 -7.90 6.24
C PHE A 141 27.83 -8.68 5.37
N LEU A 142 27.73 -10.02 5.40
CA LEU A 142 28.56 -10.93 4.62
C LEU A 142 27.71 -11.72 3.62
N PHE A 143 27.97 -11.52 2.34
CA PHE A 143 27.41 -12.28 1.22
C PHE A 143 28.40 -13.34 0.75
N THR A 144 27.91 -14.56 0.52
CA THR A 144 28.75 -15.67 0.03
C THR A 144 27.99 -16.56 -0.95
N THR A 145 28.67 -17.06 -1.97
CA THR A 145 28.18 -18.20 -2.77
C THR A 145 28.37 -19.52 -2.03
N ASP A 146 27.74 -20.57 -2.52
CA ASP A 146 27.85 -21.91 -1.96
C ASP A 146 29.27 -22.49 -2.08
N GLY A 147 30.04 -22.08 -3.09
CA GLY A 147 31.47 -22.37 -3.22
C GLY A 147 32.30 -21.99 -1.98
N VAL A 148 31.85 -20.99 -1.20
CA VAL A 148 32.43 -20.67 0.12
C VAL A 148 31.81 -21.55 1.20
N THR A 149 30.49 -21.51 1.34
CA THR A 149 29.80 -22.09 2.51
C THR A 149 29.64 -23.62 2.47
N GLY A 150 29.95 -24.24 1.34
CA GLY A 150 30.12 -25.69 1.21
C GLY A 150 31.44 -26.19 1.78
N HIS A 151 32.45 -25.32 1.90
CA HIS A 151 33.81 -25.69 2.31
C HIS A 151 34.27 -25.02 3.62
N LEU A 152 33.70 -23.87 3.99
CA LEU A 152 33.96 -23.16 5.24
C LEU A 152 32.77 -23.22 6.19
N THR A 153 33.06 -23.47 7.48
CA THR A 153 32.05 -23.47 8.54
C THR A 153 31.75 -22.05 9.01
N ASP A 154 30.53 -21.82 9.50
CA ASP A 154 30.13 -20.53 10.10
C ASP A 154 31.06 -20.10 11.25
N ASN A 155 31.62 -21.07 12.00
CA ASN A 155 32.60 -20.80 13.04
C ASN A 155 33.92 -20.22 12.48
N ARG A 156 34.39 -20.74 11.34
CA ARG A 156 35.59 -20.22 10.68
C ARG A 156 35.35 -18.84 10.09
N LEU A 157 34.19 -18.63 9.45
CA LEU A 157 33.78 -17.31 8.96
C LEU A 157 33.76 -16.28 10.10
N ARG A 158 33.16 -16.61 11.25
CA ARG A 158 33.16 -15.75 12.45
C ARG A 158 34.59 -15.41 12.91
N GLN A 159 35.51 -16.37 12.90
CA GLN A 159 36.89 -16.15 13.30
C GLN A 159 37.60 -15.18 12.33
N LEU A 160 37.46 -15.39 11.02
CA LEU A 160 38.06 -14.54 9.99
C LEU A 160 37.57 -13.09 10.06
N LEU A 161 36.28 -12.89 10.34
CA LEU A 161 35.69 -11.57 10.55
C LEU A 161 36.29 -10.86 11.78
N ARG A 162 36.52 -11.59 12.88
CA ARG A 162 37.15 -11.05 14.10
C ARG A 162 38.62 -10.70 13.88
N GLU A 163 39.37 -11.54 13.15
CA GLU A 163 40.81 -11.37 12.90
C GLU A 163 41.13 -10.13 12.06
N HIS A 164 40.28 -9.81 11.08
CA HIS A 164 40.55 -8.75 10.11
C HIS A 164 39.94 -7.39 10.49
N GLY A 165 39.01 -7.35 11.44
CA GLY A 165 38.37 -6.13 11.91
C GLY A 165 37.80 -5.29 10.77
N ASP A 166 38.36 -4.09 10.59
CA ASP A 166 37.91 -3.12 9.58
C ASP A 166 38.50 -3.33 8.18
N ASN A 167 39.45 -4.24 8.01
CA ASN A 167 40.04 -4.53 6.70
C ASN A 167 39.19 -5.53 5.91
N LEU A 168 38.04 -5.06 5.43
CA LEU A 168 37.04 -5.89 4.75
C LEU A 168 37.58 -6.57 3.50
N GLN A 169 38.42 -5.88 2.72
CA GLN A 169 38.97 -6.44 1.48
C GLN A 169 39.93 -7.61 1.76
N ALA A 170 40.78 -7.48 2.78
CA ALA A 170 41.67 -8.57 3.18
C ALA A 170 40.86 -9.76 3.72
N CYS A 171 39.85 -9.49 4.53
CA CYS A 171 38.95 -10.53 5.04
C CYS A 171 38.26 -11.31 3.91
N ALA A 172 37.68 -10.61 2.93
CA ALA A 172 37.03 -11.24 1.79
C ALA A 172 38.00 -12.10 0.97
N ARG A 173 39.23 -11.63 0.72
CA ARG A 173 40.26 -12.42 0.02
C ARG A 173 40.63 -13.68 0.80
N GLN A 174 40.86 -13.55 2.11
CA GLN A 174 41.21 -14.69 2.95
C GLN A 174 40.10 -15.75 2.97
N ILE A 175 38.83 -15.33 3.06
CA ILE A 175 37.67 -16.24 2.97
C ILE A 175 37.69 -17.00 1.63
N MET A 176 37.94 -16.30 0.52
CA MET A 176 37.96 -16.94 -0.80
C MET A 176 39.15 -17.90 -0.97
N GLU A 177 40.34 -17.50 -0.54
CA GLU A 177 41.55 -18.32 -0.61
C GLU A 177 41.41 -19.60 0.24
N GLU A 178 40.88 -19.50 1.47
CA GLU A 178 40.66 -20.67 2.32
C GLU A 178 39.62 -21.62 1.75
N ALA A 179 38.55 -21.12 1.13
CA ALA A 179 37.57 -21.97 0.46
C ALA A 179 38.18 -22.72 -0.74
N LEU A 180 39.00 -22.05 -1.56
CA LEU A 180 39.73 -22.69 -2.67
C LEU A 180 40.73 -23.74 -2.16
N HIS A 181 41.48 -23.42 -1.10
CA HIS A 181 42.41 -24.37 -0.47
C HIS A 181 41.71 -25.59 0.16
N ALA A 182 40.48 -25.40 0.65
CA ALA A 182 39.63 -26.47 1.17
C ALA A 182 38.97 -27.33 0.06
N GLY A 183 39.36 -27.13 -1.20
CA GLY A 183 38.95 -27.95 -2.34
C GLY A 183 37.67 -27.50 -3.02
N SER A 184 37.28 -26.23 -2.90
CA SER A 184 36.16 -25.68 -3.68
C SER A 184 36.47 -25.71 -5.17
N HIS A 185 35.60 -26.37 -5.94
CA HIS A 185 35.69 -26.49 -7.39
C HIS A 185 34.71 -25.58 -8.13
N ASP A 186 33.97 -24.76 -7.39
CA ASP A 186 32.93 -23.87 -7.90
C ASP A 186 33.35 -22.39 -7.80
N ASN A 187 32.49 -21.49 -8.25
CA ASN A 187 32.69 -20.05 -8.12
C ASN A 187 32.69 -19.62 -6.65
N VAL A 188 33.81 -19.09 -6.19
CA VAL A 188 33.98 -18.58 -4.83
C VAL A 188 33.83 -17.06 -4.85
N THR A 189 32.66 -16.56 -4.45
CA THR A 189 32.40 -15.11 -4.37
C THR A 189 32.07 -14.72 -2.93
N CYS A 190 32.71 -13.65 -2.46
CA CYS A 190 32.53 -13.09 -1.12
C CYS A 190 32.41 -11.56 -1.21
N GLN A 191 31.39 -10.98 -0.57
CA GLN A 191 31.20 -9.54 -0.48
C GLN A 191 30.85 -9.12 0.95
N LEU A 192 31.56 -8.12 1.47
CA LEU A 192 31.37 -7.56 2.81
C LEU A 192 30.88 -6.12 2.74
N LEU A 193 29.88 -5.76 3.54
CA LEU A 193 29.37 -4.40 3.66
C LEU A 193 29.27 -3.98 5.12
N LYS A 194 29.99 -2.93 5.49
CA LYS A 194 29.94 -2.36 6.85
C LYS A 194 29.10 -1.09 6.87
N VAL A 195 28.20 -0.99 7.82
CA VAL A 195 27.41 0.22 8.09
C VAL A 195 28.25 1.16 8.94
N LEU A 196 28.72 2.26 8.35
CA LEU A 196 29.58 3.21 9.06
C LEU A 196 28.77 4.22 9.87
N SER A 197 27.65 4.67 9.30
CA SER A 197 26.72 5.61 9.92
C SER A 197 25.33 5.40 9.32
N LEU A 198 24.32 5.84 10.06
CA LEU A 198 22.93 5.86 9.62
C LEU A 198 22.44 7.31 9.62
N PRO A 199 21.51 7.68 8.72
CA PRO A 199 20.90 8.99 8.77
C PRO A 199 20.20 9.17 10.13
N GLN A 200 20.33 10.36 10.72
CA GLN A 200 19.42 10.76 11.79
C GLN A 200 18.00 10.75 11.20
N GLN A 201 17.03 10.21 11.94
CA GLN A 201 15.62 10.16 11.52
C GLN A 201 15.05 11.59 11.46
N THR A 202 15.34 12.29 10.39
CA THR A 202 14.71 13.55 10.04
C THR A 202 14.17 13.39 8.63
N GLU A 203 12.86 13.55 8.49
CA GLU A 203 12.08 13.55 7.24
C GLU A 203 12.55 14.63 6.23
N ASP A 204 13.67 15.30 6.48
CA ASP A 204 13.77 16.74 6.28
C ASP A 204 14.54 17.21 5.05
N ASP A 205 15.45 16.48 4.40
CA ASP A 205 16.27 17.14 3.36
C ASP A 205 15.47 17.66 2.13
N LEU A 206 14.27 17.11 1.89
CA LEU A 206 13.32 17.59 0.87
C LEU A 206 12.22 18.49 1.44
N LEU A 207 11.71 18.19 2.65
CA LEU A 207 10.68 18.97 3.34
C LEU A 207 11.23 20.30 3.90
N GLN A 208 12.43 20.27 4.48
CA GLN A 208 13.19 21.41 5.00
C GLN A 208 13.51 22.43 3.91
N LYS A 209 13.83 21.99 2.69
CA LYS A 209 14.03 22.90 1.55
C LYS A 209 12.76 23.62 1.10
N ILE A 210 11.58 23.06 1.37
CA ILE A 210 10.31 23.68 0.96
C ILE A 210 9.70 24.50 2.12
N THR A 211 9.94 24.13 3.38
CA THR A 211 9.60 24.98 4.54
C THR A 211 10.45 26.26 4.62
N GLU A 212 11.55 26.35 3.88
CA GLU A 212 12.31 27.59 3.70
C GLU A 212 11.55 28.66 2.88
N LEU A 213 10.49 28.29 2.13
CA LEU A 213 9.73 29.26 1.36
C LEU A 213 8.84 30.13 2.26
N PRO A 214 8.88 31.46 2.12
CA PRO A 214 7.99 32.34 2.87
C PRO A 214 6.53 32.13 2.47
N PHE A 215 5.63 32.36 3.42
CA PHE A 215 4.20 32.45 3.13
C PHE A 215 3.93 33.63 2.18
N PRO A 216 2.99 33.51 1.24
CA PRO A 216 2.62 34.64 0.41
C PRO A 216 1.95 35.74 1.24
N PRO A 217 2.03 37.01 0.80
CA PRO A 217 1.25 38.08 1.41
C PRO A 217 -0.25 37.83 1.21
N PRO A 218 -1.14 38.48 2.00
CA PRO A 218 -2.58 38.39 1.81
C PRO A 218 -2.97 38.65 0.35
N LEU A 219 -3.66 37.69 -0.27
CA LEU A 219 -3.98 37.70 -1.69
C LEU A 219 -5.37 38.32 -1.93
N ALA A 220 -5.45 39.24 -2.89
CA ALA A 220 -6.69 39.89 -3.30
C ALA A 220 -6.89 39.83 -4.83
N PRO A 221 -8.13 39.92 -5.34
CA PRO A 221 -8.41 40.00 -6.77
C PRO A 221 -7.55 41.06 -7.48
N GLY A 222 -6.92 40.68 -8.60
CA GLY A 222 -6.03 41.51 -9.40
C GLY A 222 -4.54 41.45 -8.99
N MET A 223 -4.21 40.88 -7.82
CA MET A 223 -2.81 40.68 -7.42
C MET A 223 -2.14 39.62 -8.29
N LYS A 224 -0.82 39.78 -8.50
CA LYS A 224 0.00 38.83 -9.25
C LYS A 224 1.08 38.22 -8.37
N ILE A 225 1.16 36.89 -8.35
CA ILE A 225 2.15 36.10 -7.62
C ILE A 225 2.74 35.06 -8.56
N ASP A 226 4.07 35.06 -8.74
CA ASP A 226 4.81 34.06 -9.50
C ASP A 226 4.20 33.68 -10.87
N GLY A 227 3.70 34.68 -11.59
CA GLY A 227 3.07 34.47 -12.92
C GLY A 227 1.58 34.12 -12.88
N TYR A 228 0.94 34.09 -11.72
CA TYR A 228 -0.49 33.88 -11.51
C TYR A 228 -1.19 35.16 -11.09
N GLU A 229 -2.28 35.52 -11.77
CA GLU A 229 -3.17 36.62 -11.40
C GLU A 229 -4.37 36.08 -10.62
N ILE A 230 -4.57 36.55 -9.39
CA ILE A 230 -5.70 36.16 -8.54
C ILE A 230 -6.99 36.75 -9.11
N LEU A 231 -7.97 35.91 -9.41
CA LEU A 231 -9.27 36.34 -9.92
C LEU A 231 -10.26 36.56 -8.79
N ARG A 232 -10.38 35.59 -7.89
CA ARG A 232 -11.26 35.63 -6.72
C ARG A 232 -10.91 34.53 -5.72
N GLU A 233 -11.30 34.73 -4.47
CA GLU A 233 -11.34 33.68 -3.46
C GLU A 233 -12.48 32.71 -3.74
N LEU A 234 -12.23 31.41 -3.56
CA LEU A 234 -13.24 30.35 -3.65
C LEU A 234 -13.68 29.89 -2.27
N HIS A 235 -12.73 29.73 -1.36
CA HIS A 235 -12.97 29.21 -0.02
C HIS A 235 -11.83 29.59 0.92
N ALA A 236 -12.16 30.03 2.13
CA ALA A 236 -11.23 30.14 3.24
C ALA A 236 -11.65 29.16 4.35
N SER A 237 -10.70 28.34 4.77
CA SER A 237 -10.83 27.44 5.92
C SER A 237 -9.81 27.83 6.99
N LYS A 238 -9.95 27.30 8.21
CA LYS A 238 -8.93 27.51 9.26
C LYS A 238 -7.52 27.11 8.80
N ARG A 239 -7.43 26.08 7.95
CA ARG A 239 -6.18 25.45 7.50
C ARG A 239 -5.60 26.08 6.24
N SER A 240 -6.44 26.46 5.28
CA SER A 240 -5.97 26.95 3.97
C SER A 240 -6.96 27.89 3.30
N GLU A 241 -6.43 28.75 2.45
CA GLU A 241 -7.17 29.66 1.58
C GLU A 241 -7.03 29.18 0.13
N VAL A 242 -8.15 29.14 -0.59
CA VAL A 242 -8.24 28.61 -1.96
C VAL A 242 -8.70 29.71 -2.90
N PHE A 243 -7.89 30.01 -3.90
CA PHE A 243 -8.13 31.06 -4.88
C PHE A 243 -8.29 30.50 -6.28
N LEU A 244 -9.19 31.08 -7.06
CA LEU A 244 -9.18 30.94 -8.51
C LEU A 244 -8.19 31.96 -9.07
N ALA A 245 -7.20 31.48 -9.81
CA ALA A 245 -6.19 32.31 -10.45
C ALA A 245 -6.12 32.05 -11.95
N ARG A 246 -5.42 32.92 -12.67
CA ARG A 246 -5.14 32.81 -14.10
C ARG A 246 -3.65 32.89 -14.35
N GLU A 247 -3.10 31.93 -15.07
CA GLU A 247 -1.73 32.00 -15.59
C GLU A 247 -1.60 33.18 -16.54
N THR A 248 -0.64 34.07 -16.28
CA THR A 248 -0.44 35.28 -17.07
C THR A 248 0.06 35.02 -18.48
N GLU A 249 0.83 33.95 -18.69
CA GLU A 249 1.37 33.58 -20.00
C GLU A 249 0.34 32.85 -20.88
N SER A 250 -0.31 31.81 -20.33
CA SER A 250 -1.21 30.93 -21.09
C SER A 250 -2.68 31.37 -21.07
N GLY A 251 -3.07 32.21 -20.11
CA GLY A 251 -4.46 32.54 -19.82
C GLY A 251 -5.26 31.42 -19.16
N ARG A 252 -4.63 30.27 -18.85
CA ARG A 252 -5.29 29.12 -18.21
C ARG A 252 -5.76 29.46 -16.80
N LYS A 253 -6.99 29.07 -16.45
CA LYS A 253 -7.51 29.12 -15.08
C LYS A 253 -6.92 27.98 -14.24
N VAL A 254 -6.51 28.28 -13.02
CA VAL A 254 -5.93 27.33 -12.06
C VAL A 254 -6.46 27.59 -10.66
N ILE A 255 -6.33 26.60 -9.79
CA ILE A 255 -6.54 26.76 -8.36
C ILE A 255 -5.20 27.00 -7.68
N LEU A 256 -5.15 28.01 -6.82
CA LEU A 256 -4.01 28.32 -5.98
C LEU A 256 -4.44 28.14 -4.52
N LYS A 257 -3.86 27.16 -3.84
CA LYS A 257 -4.10 26.86 -2.42
C LYS A 257 -2.92 27.37 -1.60
N VAL A 258 -3.21 28.14 -0.56
CA VAL A 258 -2.23 28.76 0.33
C VAL A 258 -2.45 28.25 1.76
N PRO A 259 -1.38 27.93 2.52
CA PRO A 259 -1.53 27.61 3.94
C PRO A 259 -1.98 28.84 4.74
N SER A 260 -2.88 28.64 5.69
CA SER A 260 -3.37 29.70 6.58
C SER A 260 -2.26 30.25 7.46
N GLU A 261 -2.20 31.58 7.62
CA GLU A 261 -1.18 32.24 8.47
C GLU A 261 -1.19 31.74 9.93
N ASN A 262 -2.34 31.23 10.40
CA ASN A 262 -2.48 30.69 11.76
C ASN A 262 -1.61 29.45 12.03
N PHE A 263 -1.11 28.79 10.98
CA PHE A 263 -0.31 27.57 11.06
C PHE A 263 1.14 27.79 10.58
N ARG A 264 1.61 29.05 10.52
CA ARG A 264 2.99 29.36 10.10
C ARG A 264 4.06 28.68 10.96
N ASP A 265 3.81 28.57 12.25
CA ASP A 265 4.75 28.01 13.23
C ASP A 265 4.39 26.55 13.62
N ASP A 266 3.57 25.86 12.82
CA ASP A 266 3.18 24.46 13.03
C ASP A 266 3.86 23.57 11.97
N PRO A 267 5.02 22.95 12.29
CA PRO A 267 5.75 22.11 11.35
C PRO A 267 4.95 20.90 10.85
N ALA A 268 4.13 20.29 11.72
CA ALA A 268 3.34 19.12 11.35
C ALA A 268 2.24 19.48 10.35
N PHE A 269 1.62 20.65 10.52
CA PHE A 269 0.68 21.17 9.52
C PHE A 269 1.36 21.47 8.18
N LEU A 270 2.51 22.14 8.21
CA LEU A 270 3.27 22.48 7.01
C LEU A 270 3.72 21.25 6.24
N GLU A 271 4.17 20.22 6.96
CA GLU A 271 4.49 18.92 6.38
C GLU A 271 3.26 18.30 5.70
N GLY A 272 2.09 18.31 6.35
CA GLY A 272 0.85 17.82 5.74
C GLY A 272 0.46 18.59 4.47
N PHE A 273 0.66 19.91 4.44
CA PHE A 273 0.40 20.74 3.27
C PHE A 273 1.31 20.40 2.08
N LEU A 274 2.59 20.13 2.36
CA LEU A 274 3.57 19.72 1.36
C LEU A 274 3.37 18.28 0.89
N HIS A 275 2.95 17.42 1.81
CA HIS A 275 2.59 16.04 1.54
C HIS A 275 1.45 15.94 0.53
N GLU A 276 0.44 16.82 0.62
CA GLU A 276 -0.64 16.90 -0.37
C GLU A 276 -0.14 17.14 -1.80
N GLU A 277 0.77 18.12 -1.98
CA GLU A 277 1.38 18.40 -3.28
C GLU A 277 2.21 17.21 -3.78
N TRP A 278 3.00 16.62 -2.87
CA TRP A 278 3.87 15.48 -3.16
C TRP A 278 3.06 14.29 -3.68
N VAL A 279 1.92 13.98 -3.04
CA VAL A 279 0.99 12.93 -3.46
C VAL A 279 0.39 13.28 -4.82
N GLY A 280 -0.20 14.46 -4.95
CA GLY A 280 -0.93 14.85 -6.16
C GLY A 280 -0.07 14.91 -7.42
N ARG A 281 1.22 15.26 -7.32
CA ARG A 281 2.15 15.28 -8.47
C ARG A 281 2.47 13.90 -9.04
N ARG A 282 2.33 12.84 -8.24
CA ARG A 282 2.66 11.46 -8.63
C ARG A 282 1.49 10.73 -9.28
N ILE A 283 0.28 11.23 -9.09
CA ILE A 283 -0.93 10.58 -9.59
C ILE A 283 -1.35 11.20 -10.92
N ARG A 284 -1.35 10.39 -11.98
CA ARG A 284 -1.87 10.76 -13.30
C ARG A 284 -3.10 9.92 -13.62
N ASN A 285 -4.28 10.49 -13.37
CA ASN A 285 -5.55 9.80 -13.63
C ASN A 285 -6.65 10.84 -13.94
N PRO A 286 -7.56 10.59 -14.90
CA PRO A 286 -8.67 11.51 -15.19
C PRO A 286 -9.58 11.79 -13.99
N HIS A 287 -9.72 10.85 -13.07
CA HIS A 287 -10.58 10.90 -11.88
C HIS A 287 -9.87 11.38 -10.61
N VAL A 288 -8.68 11.97 -10.74
CA VAL A 288 -7.92 12.59 -9.65
C VAL A 288 -7.50 13.98 -10.09
N LEU A 289 -7.62 14.96 -9.21
CA LEU A 289 -7.23 16.35 -9.48
C LEU A 289 -5.77 16.41 -9.89
N LYS A 290 -5.51 17.05 -11.03
CA LYS A 290 -4.15 17.26 -11.50
C LYS A 290 -3.47 18.40 -10.75
N VAL A 291 -2.47 18.07 -9.93
CA VAL A 291 -1.53 19.05 -9.37
C VAL A 291 -0.53 19.48 -10.46
N LEU A 292 -0.29 20.78 -10.56
CA LEU A 292 0.55 21.41 -11.57
C LEU A 292 1.93 21.72 -10.99
N GLU A 293 2.98 21.51 -11.79
CA GLU A 293 4.33 21.87 -11.39
C GLU A 293 4.52 23.38 -11.52
N THR A 294 5.11 23.97 -10.48
CA THR A 294 5.38 25.41 -10.45
C THR A 294 6.89 25.65 -10.36
N PRO A 295 7.58 25.84 -11.51
CA PRO A 295 9.00 26.16 -11.50
C PRO A 295 9.23 27.55 -10.89
N HIS A 296 10.31 27.69 -10.12
CA HIS A 296 10.75 28.98 -9.55
C HIS A 296 9.75 29.67 -8.59
N ARG A 297 8.97 28.91 -7.83
CA ARG A 297 8.11 29.46 -6.77
C ARG A 297 8.96 30.21 -5.72
N ARG A 298 8.51 31.40 -5.32
CA ARG A 298 9.14 32.22 -4.26
C ARG A 298 8.38 32.14 -2.94
N PHE A 299 7.16 31.64 -2.99
CA PHE A 299 6.28 31.53 -1.84
C PHE A 299 5.72 30.11 -1.72
N LEU A 300 5.23 29.78 -0.52
CA LEU A 300 4.60 28.51 -0.22
C LEU A 300 3.13 28.49 -0.69
N TYR A 301 2.85 27.79 -1.78
CA TYR A 301 1.51 27.52 -2.29
C TYR A 301 1.50 26.28 -3.19
N ASN A 302 0.32 25.70 -3.38
CA ASN A 302 0.07 24.57 -4.29
C ASN A 302 -0.80 25.03 -5.47
N VAL A 303 -0.47 24.57 -6.67
CA VAL A 303 -1.24 24.88 -7.89
C VAL A 303 -1.85 23.61 -8.44
N SER A 304 -3.14 23.65 -8.79
CA SER A 304 -3.85 22.54 -9.43
C SER A 304 -4.74 23.02 -10.57
N GLU A 305 -5.21 22.08 -11.39
CA GLU A 305 -6.18 22.38 -12.45
C GLU A 305 -7.47 22.98 -11.87
N TYR A 306 -8.07 23.95 -12.59
CA TYR A 306 -9.40 24.42 -12.26
C TYR A 306 -10.45 23.46 -12.84
N VAL A 307 -11.25 22.86 -11.95
CA VAL A 307 -12.40 22.02 -12.33
C VAL A 307 -13.66 22.87 -12.21
N GLU A 308 -14.27 23.19 -13.34
CA GLU A 308 -15.55 23.91 -13.39
C GLU A 308 -16.70 22.91 -13.21
N GLY A 309 -17.47 23.05 -12.15
CA GLY A 309 -18.50 22.10 -11.78
C GLY A 309 -18.98 22.27 -10.33
N GLN A 310 -19.47 21.19 -9.74
CA GLN A 310 -20.00 21.16 -8.37
C GLN A 310 -19.42 19.98 -7.58
N SER A 311 -19.51 20.01 -6.24
CA SER A 311 -19.13 18.86 -5.43
C SER A 311 -20.18 17.74 -5.51
N LEU A 312 -19.76 16.50 -5.26
CA LEU A 312 -20.68 15.37 -5.15
C LEU A 312 -21.65 15.58 -3.98
N ARG A 313 -21.23 16.25 -2.89
CA ARG A 313 -22.10 16.69 -1.80
C ARG A 313 -23.27 17.52 -2.33
N GLN A 314 -22.97 18.61 -3.03
CA GLN A 314 -24.00 19.49 -3.59
C GLN A 314 -24.92 18.70 -4.55
N TRP A 315 -24.35 17.83 -5.37
CA TRP A 315 -25.13 17.01 -6.28
C TRP A 315 -26.07 16.03 -5.55
N ILE A 316 -25.63 15.41 -4.45
CA ILE A 316 -26.46 14.52 -3.61
C ILE A 316 -27.63 15.31 -2.99
N ASP A 317 -27.36 16.51 -2.48
CA ASP A 317 -28.36 17.37 -1.86
C ASP A 317 -29.44 17.79 -2.87
N ASP A 318 -29.03 18.07 -4.12
CA ASP A 318 -29.92 18.38 -5.24
C ASP A 318 -30.67 17.13 -5.79
N HIS A 319 -30.16 15.92 -5.54
CA HIS A 319 -30.68 14.65 -6.09
C HIS A 319 -30.82 13.55 -5.01
N PRO A 320 -31.74 13.70 -4.04
CA PRO A 320 -31.85 12.84 -2.87
C PRO A 320 -32.25 11.39 -3.17
N GLN A 321 -32.70 11.08 -4.39
CA GLN A 321 -33.03 9.72 -4.84
C GLN A 321 -32.32 9.38 -6.14
N THR A 322 -31.04 9.04 -6.05
CA THR A 322 -30.24 8.69 -7.23
C THR A 322 -30.62 7.33 -7.77
N HIS A 323 -30.89 7.27 -9.08
CA HIS A 323 -31.11 6.01 -9.77
C HIS A 323 -29.84 5.13 -9.72
N ILE A 324 -30.00 3.84 -9.44
CA ILE A 324 -28.88 2.91 -9.20
C ILE A 324 -27.84 2.89 -10.33
N ASN A 325 -28.26 3.06 -11.58
CA ASN A 325 -27.33 3.10 -12.72
C ASN A 325 -26.41 4.33 -12.67
N LYS A 326 -26.92 5.50 -12.25
CA LYS A 326 -26.11 6.70 -12.11
C LYS A 326 -25.17 6.61 -10.92
N ALA A 327 -25.65 6.06 -9.80
CA ALA A 327 -24.79 5.76 -8.65
C ALA A 327 -23.64 4.82 -9.05
N ARG A 328 -23.91 3.76 -9.80
CA ARG A 328 -22.86 2.84 -10.30
C ARG A 328 -21.84 3.53 -11.20
N GLU A 329 -22.29 4.40 -12.10
CA GLU A 329 -21.41 5.20 -12.96
C GLU A 329 -20.46 6.06 -12.12
N PHE A 330 -20.99 6.79 -11.14
CA PHE A 330 -20.19 7.62 -10.23
C PHE A 330 -19.20 6.78 -9.40
N LEU A 331 -19.67 5.69 -8.80
CA LEU A 331 -18.83 4.80 -7.99
C LEU A 331 -17.72 4.15 -8.82
N GLN A 332 -17.98 3.84 -10.10
CA GLN A 332 -16.96 3.33 -11.01
C GLN A 332 -15.87 4.37 -11.29
N GLN A 333 -16.24 5.63 -11.50
CA GLN A 333 -15.29 6.73 -11.69
C GLN A 333 -14.45 6.97 -10.44
N ILE A 334 -15.09 7.05 -9.25
CA ILE A 334 -14.39 7.23 -7.96
C ILE A 334 -13.44 6.06 -7.71
N ALA A 335 -13.87 4.82 -7.95
CA ALA A 335 -13.02 3.65 -7.81
C ALA A 335 -11.83 3.67 -8.77
N ASN A 336 -11.99 4.17 -10.00
CA ASN A 336 -10.86 4.34 -10.92
C ASN A 336 -9.83 5.34 -10.39
N GLY A 337 -10.29 6.42 -9.73
CA GLY A 337 -9.44 7.35 -9.00
C GLY A 337 -8.70 6.68 -7.85
N LEU A 338 -9.41 6.01 -6.93
CA LEU A 338 -8.83 5.28 -5.79
C LEU A 338 -7.82 4.21 -6.23
N ARG A 339 -8.07 3.51 -7.34
CA ARG A 339 -7.10 2.54 -7.90
C ARG A 339 -5.79 3.19 -8.30
N ALA A 340 -5.79 4.47 -8.70
CA ALA A 340 -4.56 5.19 -9.02
C ALA A 340 -3.70 5.38 -7.76
N PHE A 341 -4.32 5.71 -6.62
CA PHE A 341 -3.65 5.75 -5.32
C PHE A 341 -3.10 4.37 -4.93
N HIS A 342 -3.97 3.35 -4.95
CA HIS A 342 -3.61 2.00 -4.47
C HIS A 342 -2.46 1.37 -5.28
N ARG A 343 -2.36 1.67 -6.60
CA ARG A 343 -1.25 1.21 -7.44
C ARG A 343 0.10 1.80 -7.06
N LEU A 344 0.09 2.95 -6.39
CA LEU A 344 1.28 3.63 -5.87
C LEU A 344 1.50 3.35 -4.38
N GLU A 345 0.80 2.36 -3.80
CA GLU A 345 0.79 2.05 -2.36
C GLU A 345 0.39 3.26 -1.48
N MET A 346 -0.51 4.08 -2.03
CA MET A 346 -1.13 5.20 -1.34
C MET A 346 -2.57 4.83 -0.95
N ILE A 347 -3.02 5.25 0.22
CA ILE A 347 -4.40 5.08 0.71
C ILE A 347 -4.97 6.46 0.99
N HIS A 348 -6.16 6.77 0.47
CA HIS A 348 -6.70 8.13 0.48
C HIS A 348 -7.11 8.62 1.87
N LEU A 349 -7.85 7.80 2.62
CA LEU A 349 -8.28 8.01 4.01
C LEU A 349 -9.26 9.16 4.32
N ASP A 350 -9.41 10.14 3.44
CA ASP A 350 -10.43 11.20 3.60
C ASP A 350 -11.46 11.26 2.46
N LEU A 351 -11.93 10.10 2.01
CA LEU A 351 -12.89 10.03 0.91
C LEU A 351 -14.30 10.36 1.42
N LYS A 352 -14.88 11.44 0.88
CA LYS A 352 -16.24 11.92 1.19
C LYS A 352 -16.80 12.74 0.02
N PRO A 353 -18.12 12.96 -0.08
CA PRO A 353 -18.71 13.69 -1.20
C PRO A 353 -18.22 15.13 -1.38
N GLU A 354 -17.71 15.77 -0.32
CA GLU A 354 -17.12 17.12 -0.38
C GLU A 354 -15.77 17.11 -1.12
N ASN A 355 -15.05 15.99 -1.07
CA ASN A 355 -13.72 15.82 -1.68
C ASN A 355 -13.78 15.24 -3.10
N ILE A 356 -14.95 15.25 -3.72
CA ILE A 356 -15.19 14.77 -5.08
C ILE A 356 -15.90 15.87 -5.86
N LEU A 357 -15.32 16.33 -6.96
CA LEU A 357 -15.96 17.25 -7.90
C LEU A 357 -16.54 16.51 -9.09
N ILE A 358 -17.66 17.01 -9.60
CA ILE A 358 -18.28 16.61 -10.86
C ILE A 358 -18.10 17.79 -11.81
N ASP A 359 -17.34 17.60 -12.89
CA ASP A 359 -17.18 18.63 -13.91
C ASP A 359 -18.39 18.75 -14.85
N ALA A 360 -18.36 19.74 -15.74
CA ALA A 360 -19.42 20.00 -16.70
C ALA A 360 -19.73 18.81 -17.64
N ASP A 361 -18.76 17.92 -17.88
CA ASP A 361 -18.90 16.73 -18.72
C ASP A 361 -19.39 15.50 -17.92
N GLY A 362 -19.58 15.65 -16.61
CA GLY A 362 -19.99 14.57 -15.71
C GLY A 362 -18.84 13.67 -15.25
N THR A 363 -17.59 14.11 -15.40
CA THR A 363 -16.42 13.40 -14.90
C THR A 363 -16.20 13.70 -13.43
N LEU A 364 -16.05 12.66 -12.63
CA LEU A 364 -15.77 12.76 -11.20
C LEU A 364 -14.28 12.81 -10.95
N LYS A 365 -13.82 13.77 -10.13
CA LYS A 365 -12.42 13.98 -9.74
C LYS A 365 -12.29 14.06 -8.22
N ILE A 366 -11.39 13.27 -7.65
CA ILE A 366 -10.99 13.34 -6.24
C ILE A 366 -10.02 14.52 -6.05
N ILE A 367 -10.26 15.42 -5.08
CA ILE A 367 -9.56 16.72 -4.99
C ILE A 367 -8.70 16.97 -3.75
N ASP A 368 -8.81 16.19 -2.67
CA ASP A 368 -8.07 16.44 -1.42
C ASP A 368 -7.21 15.26 -1.03
N PHE A 369 -5.90 15.47 -0.94
CA PHE A 369 -4.91 14.42 -0.69
C PHE A 369 -4.18 14.58 0.65
N GLY A 370 -4.53 15.59 1.46
CA GLY A 370 -3.78 15.92 2.68
C GLY A 370 -3.72 14.81 3.73
N SER A 371 -4.72 13.92 3.71
CA SER A 371 -4.81 12.76 4.61
C SER A 371 -4.23 11.46 4.03
N THR A 372 -3.69 11.50 2.81
CA THR A 372 -3.25 10.28 2.11
C THR A 372 -2.10 9.63 2.85
N ARG A 373 -2.15 8.32 3.09
CA ARG A 373 -1.02 7.58 3.68
C ARG A 373 -0.23 6.87 2.58
N VAL A 374 1.10 7.04 2.60
CA VAL A 374 2.02 6.46 1.62
C VAL A 374 2.86 5.38 2.30
N ALA A 375 2.76 4.13 1.83
CA ALA A 375 3.43 3.01 2.47
C ALA A 375 4.96 3.12 2.41
N GLY A 376 5.52 3.55 1.27
CA GLY A 376 6.96 3.74 1.11
C GLY A 376 7.57 4.79 2.04
N THR A 377 6.83 5.86 2.36
CA THR A 377 7.26 6.87 3.33
C THR A 377 7.13 6.35 4.77
N ALA A 378 6.11 5.54 5.06
CA ALA A 378 5.93 4.93 6.38
C ALA A 378 7.08 3.99 6.80
N GLU A 379 7.82 3.40 5.85
CA GLU A 379 9.05 2.63 6.15
C GLU A 379 10.18 3.52 6.72
N ILE A 380 10.17 4.81 6.39
CA ILE A 380 11.17 5.80 6.83
C ILE A 380 10.80 6.34 8.21
N THR A 381 9.50 6.49 8.49
CA THR A 381 8.95 7.37 9.54
C THR A 381 8.29 6.59 10.68
N ALA A 382 8.63 5.31 10.86
CA ALA A 382 8.01 4.40 11.84
C ALA A 382 8.06 4.87 13.32
N SER A 383 8.61 6.06 13.59
CA SER A 383 8.82 6.66 14.90
C SER A 383 8.04 7.97 15.12
N TYR A 384 7.51 8.60 14.06
CA TYR A 384 6.61 9.74 14.21
C TYR A 384 5.18 9.22 14.09
N GLU A 385 4.47 9.21 15.22
CA GLU A 385 3.02 9.25 15.25
C GLU A 385 2.60 10.53 14.52
N ARG A 386 2.53 10.48 13.19
CA ARG A 386 1.75 11.47 12.45
C ARG A 386 0.37 11.38 13.08
N ASP A 387 -0.04 12.46 13.76
CA ASP A 387 -1.39 12.63 14.26
C ASP A 387 -2.33 12.12 13.18
N THR A 388 -2.90 10.94 13.41
CA THR A 388 -3.57 10.17 12.38
C THR A 388 -4.58 11.11 11.75
N PRO A 389 -4.53 11.36 10.43
CA PRO A 389 -5.40 12.33 9.79
C PRO A 389 -6.81 12.05 10.27
N GLN A 390 -7.42 13.08 10.88
CA GLN A 390 -8.67 13.00 11.61
C GLN A 390 -9.73 12.42 10.67
N ALA A 391 -9.90 11.09 10.70
CA ALA A 391 -10.74 10.40 9.74
C ALA A 391 -12.13 11.04 9.77
N THR A 392 -12.68 11.35 8.59
CA THR A 392 -13.99 11.99 8.54
C THR A 392 -15.00 11.13 9.29
N LEU A 393 -15.59 11.69 10.34
CA LEU A 393 -16.37 10.97 11.36
C LEU A 393 -17.38 9.97 10.79
N ASP A 394 -18.05 10.35 9.71
CA ASP A 394 -19.17 9.59 9.12
C ASP A 394 -18.79 8.70 7.93
N TYR A 395 -17.65 8.96 7.28
CA TYR A 395 -17.19 8.24 6.08
C TYR A 395 -15.94 7.39 6.33
N GLY A 396 -15.20 7.66 7.41
CA GLY A 396 -13.96 7.01 7.76
C GLY A 396 -14.19 5.61 8.34
N ALA A 397 -13.33 4.67 7.94
CA ALA A 397 -13.38 3.31 8.45
C ALA A 397 -12.97 3.26 9.94
N PRO A 398 -13.66 2.49 10.81
CA PRO A 398 -13.42 2.52 12.25
C PRO A 398 -11.98 2.20 12.68
N GLU A 399 -11.32 1.27 11.98
CA GLU A 399 -9.93 0.86 12.25
C GLU A 399 -8.91 1.97 12.00
N CYS A 400 -9.26 2.98 11.20
CA CYS A 400 -8.39 4.11 10.95
C CYS A 400 -8.23 5.01 12.17
N PHE A 401 -9.21 5.04 13.08
CA PHE A 401 -9.06 5.76 14.35
C PHE A 401 -8.02 5.11 15.29
N ASP A 402 -7.61 3.88 15.00
CA ASP A 402 -6.57 3.14 15.71
C ASP A 402 -5.28 3.01 14.86
N GLY A 403 -5.17 3.76 13.75
CA GLY A 403 -4.00 3.76 12.85
C GLY A 403 -3.90 2.54 11.91
N GLN A 404 -4.84 1.59 11.99
CA GLN A 404 -4.80 0.31 11.27
C GLN A 404 -5.46 0.38 9.88
N CYS A 405 -5.27 1.48 9.16
CA CYS A 405 -5.86 1.64 7.83
C CYS A 405 -5.30 0.65 6.79
N SER A 406 -6.03 0.41 5.71
CA SER A 406 -5.58 -0.34 4.53
C SER A 406 -6.37 0.10 3.29
N ASN A 407 -6.12 -0.51 2.14
CA ASN A 407 -6.98 -0.32 0.95
C ASN A 407 -8.46 -0.61 1.24
N ARG A 408 -8.75 -1.49 2.22
CA ARG A 408 -10.12 -1.81 2.65
C ARG A 408 -10.79 -0.66 3.38
N SER A 409 -10.02 0.31 3.90
CA SER A 409 -10.54 1.53 4.53
C SER A 409 -11.14 2.47 3.48
N ASP A 410 -10.48 2.66 2.33
CA ASP A 410 -11.06 3.43 1.22
C ASP A 410 -12.31 2.74 0.62
N ILE A 411 -12.34 1.38 0.62
CA ILE A 411 -13.53 0.62 0.22
C ILE A 411 -14.70 0.90 1.17
N TYR A 412 -14.45 0.99 2.47
CA TYR A 412 -15.49 1.36 3.44
C TYR A 412 -16.06 2.74 3.12
N SER A 413 -15.21 3.75 2.92
CA SER A 413 -15.64 5.12 2.60
C SER A 413 -16.43 5.17 1.29
N LEU A 414 -15.99 4.45 0.25
CA LEU A 414 -16.74 4.32 -1.00
C LEU A 414 -18.09 3.60 -0.78
N GLY A 415 -18.14 2.61 0.11
CA GLY A 415 -19.37 1.92 0.51
C GLY A 415 -20.36 2.84 1.23
N VAL A 416 -19.87 3.75 2.07
CA VAL A 416 -20.70 4.78 2.72
C VAL A 416 -21.28 5.74 1.68
N ILE A 417 -20.45 6.24 0.75
CA ILE A 417 -20.90 7.08 -0.37
C ILE A 417 -21.93 6.35 -1.24
N ALA A 418 -21.71 5.07 -1.53
CA ALA A 418 -22.65 4.25 -2.30
C ALA A 418 -24.00 4.11 -1.59
N TYR A 419 -23.98 3.90 -0.28
CA TYR A 419 -25.19 3.80 0.54
C TYR A 419 -25.95 5.14 0.53
N GLU A 420 -25.25 6.25 0.71
CA GLU A 420 -25.84 7.58 0.72
C GLU A 420 -26.44 7.96 -0.63
N LEU A 421 -25.73 7.73 -1.75
CA LEU A 421 -26.27 7.97 -3.09
C LEU A 421 -27.62 7.26 -3.32
N LEU A 422 -27.75 6.01 -2.84
CA LEU A 422 -28.93 5.18 -3.09
C LEU A 422 -30.09 5.45 -2.12
N THR A 423 -29.83 6.10 -0.98
CA THR A 423 -30.80 6.20 0.13
C THR A 423 -31.01 7.63 0.65
N GLY A 424 -30.08 8.55 0.39
CA GLY A 424 -30.01 9.87 1.01
C GLY A 424 -29.64 9.85 2.50
N HIS A 425 -29.23 8.70 3.05
CA HIS A 425 -28.95 8.52 4.47
C HIS A 425 -27.60 7.82 4.68
N LEU A 426 -27.08 7.81 5.89
CA LEU A 426 -25.84 7.09 6.24
C LEU A 426 -26.14 5.69 6.81
N PRO A 427 -25.28 4.67 6.56
CA PRO A 427 -25.53 3.29 6.98
C PRO A 427 -25.60 3.10 8.51
N TYR A 428 -24.94 4.00 9.25
CA TYR A 428 -24.86 4.00 10.72
C TYR A 428 -25.42 5.29 11.36
N GLY A 429 -26.06 6.15 10.56
CA GLY A 429 -26.45 7.51 10.96
C GLY A 429 -25.25 8.44 11.20
N GLU A 430 -25.53 9.68 11.56
CA GLU A 430 -24.51 10.69 11.88
C GLU A 430 -23.88 10.45 13.26
N HIS A 431 -22.59 10.76 13.40
CA HIS A 431 -21.82 10.60 14.62
C HIS A 431 -21.41 11.93 15.24
N ASP A 432 -21.85 12.16 16.48
CA ASP A 432 -21.50 13.38 17.21
C ASP A 432 -20.05 13.40 17.75
N SER A 433 -19.33 12.26 17.69
CA SER A 433 -17.94 12.16 18.17
C SER A 433 -17.21 10.94 17.62
N GLN A 434 -15.87 10.97 17.63
CA GLN A 434 -15.04 9.81 17.24
C GLN A 434 -15.33 8.59 18.11
N ARG A 435 -15.59 8.79 19.41
CA ARG A 435 -15.97 7.71 20.33
C ARG A 435 -17.30 7.07 19.92
N ALA A 436 -18.23 7.85 19.38
CA ALA A 436 -19.48 7.32 18.83
C ALA A 436 -19.25 6.55 17.53
N ALA A 437 -18.38 7.04 16.63
CA ALA A 437 -17.99 6.33 15.40
C ALA A 437 -17.29 4.99 15.68
N ARG A 438 -16.45 4.93 16.73
CA ARG A 438 -15.82 3.67 17.19
C ARG A 438 -16.81 2.68 17.81
N ARG A 439 -17.94 3.15 18.36
CA ARG A 439 -18.96 2.29 18.98
C ARG A 439 -19.84 1.69 17.90
N GLN A 440 -19.63 0.42 17.61
CA GLN A 440 -20.34 -0.37 16.60
C GLN A 440 -21.86 -0.15 16.63
N ARG A 441 -22.36 0.70 15.72
CA ARG A 441 -23.79 0.89 15.50
C ARG A 441 -24.34 -0.24 14.63
N ARG A 442 -25.64 -0.50 14.78
CA ARG A 442 -26.34 -1.49 13.97
C ARG A 442 -26.52 -0.94 12.55
N TYR A 443 -26.03 -1.68 11.56
CA TYR A 443 -26.27 -1.36 10.15
C TYR A 443 -27.77 -1.25 9.87
N THR A 444 -28.18 -0.16 9.22
CA THR A 444 -29.56 0.02 8.76
C THR A 444 -29.67 -0.47 7.32
N PRO A 445 -30.52 -1.47 7.00
CA PRO A 445 -30.70 -1.91 5.61
C PRO A 445 -31.15 -0.78 4.70
N ALA A 446 -30.54 -0.66 3.52
CA ALA A 446 -30.85 0.36 2.53
C ALA A 446 -32.32 0.26 2.05
N SER A 447 -32.87 -0.97 2.04
CA SER A 447 -34.28 -1.23 1.73
C SER A 447 -35.28 -0.57 2.70
N ARG A 448 -34.81 -0.15 3.89
CA ARG A 448 -35.64 0.62 4.84
C ARG A 448 -35.94 2.02 4.32
N TRP A 449 -35.00 2.62 3.60
CA TRP A 449 -35.11 3.98 3.06
C TRP A 449 -35.61 3.97 1.62
N ASN A 450 -35.19 2.98 0.84
CA ASN A 450 -35.59 2.81 -0.55
C ASN A 450 -36.03 1.36 -0.83
N PRO A 451 -37.34 1.06 -0.79
CA PRO A 451 -37.88 -0.28 -0.98
C PRO A 451 -37.57 -0.93 -2.34
N HIS A 452 -37.14 -0.14 -3.34
CA HIS A 452 -36.77 -0.66 -4.66
C HIS A 452 -35.36 -1.27 -4.68
N ILE A 453 -34.55 -1.04 -3.64
CA ILE A 453 -33.22 -1.66 -3.51
C ILE A 453 -33.37 -3.16 -3.30
N GLN A 454 -32.78 -3.91 -4.21
CA GLN A 454 -32.80 -5.37 -4.17
C GLN A 454 -31.95 -5.91 -2.99
N PRO A 455 -32.34 -7.04 -2.37
CA PRO A 455 -31.60 -7.60 -1.22
C PRO A 455 -30.11 -7.84 -1.47
N TRP A 456 -29.74 -8.21 -2.70
CA TRP A 456 -28.34 -8.43 -3.06
C TRP A 456 -27.51 -7.14 -3.14
N VAL A 457 -28.14 -6.01 -3.49
CA VAL A 457 -27.50 -4.68 -3.47
C VAL A 457 -27.25 -4.26 -2.02
N ASP A 458 -28.24 -4.43 -1.14
CA ASP A 458 -28.06 -4.18 0.30
C ASP A 458 -26.97 -5.08 0.91
N GLY A 459 -26.89 -6.34 0.49
CA GLY A 459 -25.81 -7.25 0.89
C GLY A 459 -24.43 -6.76 0.49
N ALA A 460 -24.28 -6.23 -0.73
CA ALA A 460 -23.03 -5.64 -1.21
C ALA A 460 -22.65 -4.39 -0.40
N LEU A 461 -23.59 -3.47 -0.17
CA LEU A 461 -23.39 -2.28 0.67
C LEU A 461 -22.95 -2.68 2.08
N ARG A 462 -23.68 -3.61 2.72
CA ARG A 462 -23.40 -4.11 4.07
C ARG A 462 -22.03 -4.77 4.18
N LYS A 463 -21.58 -5.52 3.16
CA LYS A 463 -20.23 -6.11 3.12
C LYS A 463 -19.16 -5.02 2.99
N ALA A 464 -19.37 -4.00 2.15
CA ALA A 464 -18.42 -2.91 1.97
C ALA A 464 -18.24 -2.06 3.24
N VAL A 465 -19.33 -1.75 3.95
CA VAL A 465 -19.29 -0.94 5.18
C VAL A 465 -19.15 -1.76 6.46
N HIS A 466 -18.75 -3.04 6.38
CA HIS A 466 -18.62 -3.87 7.56
C HIS A 466 -17.53 -3.30 8.51
N PRO A 467 -17.78 -3.14 9.83
CA PRO A 467 -16.81 -2.52 10.74
C PRO A 467 -15.47 -3.26 10.79
N ASP A 468 -15.51 -4.59 10.87
CA ASP A 468 -14.32 -5.45 10.78
C ASP A 468 -13.78 -5.48 9.33
N PRO A 469 -12.54 -5.01 9.09
CA PRO A 469 -11.92 -4.99 7.76
C PRO A 469 -11.81 -6.38 7.14
N SER A 470 -11.64 -7.43 7.95
CA SER A 470 -11.46 -8.81 7.48
C SER A 470 -12.68 -9.33 6.70
N LYS A 471 -13.86 -8.78 6.99
CA LYS A 471 -15.15 -9.14 6.40
C LYS A 471 -15.56 -8.27 5.21
N ARG A 472 -14.75 -7.28 4.84
CA ARG A 472 -14.96 -6.44 3.65
C ARG A 472 -14.39 -7.09 2.39
N TYR A 473 -14.65 -6.45 1.26
CA TYR A 473 -14.00 -6.74 -0.01
C TYR A 473 -12.49 -6.53 0.04
N ASP A 474 -11.75 -7.38 -0.66
CA ASP A 474 -10.30 -7.21 -0.85
C ASP A 474 -9.97 -6.15 -1.88
N THR A 475 -10.82 -6.02 -2.91
CA THR A 475 -10.58 -5.12 -4.04
C THR A 475 -11.83 -4.33 -4.39
N LEU A 476 -11.63 -3.10 -4.87
CA LEU A 476 -12.71 -2.23 -5.35
C LEU A 476 -13.55 -2.88 -6.47
N SER A 477 -12.92 -3.70 -7.32
CA SER A 477 -13.61 -4.37 -8.44
C SER A 477 -14.61 -5.41 -7.98
N GLU A 478 -14.32 -6.14 -6.90
CA GLU A 478 -15.25 -7.12 -6.32
C GLU A 478 -16.48 -6.42 -5.74
N PHE A 479 -16.28 -5.29 -5.05
CA PHE A 479 -17.39 -4.48 -4.54
C PHE A 479 -18.30 -3.96 -5.66
N LEU A 480 -17.72 -3.32 -6.69
CA LEU A 480 -18.50 -2.78 -7.80
C LEU A 480 -19.21 -3.87 -8.61
N TYR A 481 -18.60 -5.06 -8.71
CA TYR A 481 -19.21 -6.23 -9.34
C TYR A 481 -20.47 -6.66 -8.59
N ASP A 482 -20.39 -6.84 -7.28
CA ASP A 482 -21.53 -7.25 -6.43
C ASP A 482 -22.61 -6.15 -6.35
N LEU A 483 -22.26 -4.88 -6.53
CA LEU A 483 -23.23 -3.80 -6.64
C LEU A 483 -23.95 -3.78 -8.00
N SER A 484 -23.36 -4.38 -9.02
CA SER A 484 -23.86 -4.37 -10.40
C SER A 484 -24.54 -5.67 -10.82
N LYS A 485 -24.17 -6.80 -10.22
CA LYS A 485 -24.69 -8.13 -10.57
C LYS A 485 -25.29 -8.84 -9.36
N PRO A 486 -26.41 -9.54 -9.52
CA PRO A 486 -27.00 -10.34 -8.44
C PRO A 486 -26.01 -11.37 -7.90
N ASN A 487 -25.78 -11.32 -6.58
CA ASN A 487 -25.01 -12.31 -5.86
C ASN A 487 -25.97 -13.19 -5.02
N PRO A 488 -26.13 -14.50 -5.36
CA PRO A 488 -27.02 -15.40 -4.64
C PRO A 488 -26.72 -15.53 -3.14
N ALA A 489 -25.44 -15.35 -2.75
CA ALA A 489 -25.02 -15.41 -1.34
C ALA A 489 -25.65 -14.28 -0.50
N PHE A 490 -26.05 -13.17 -1.13
CA PHE A 490 -26.72 -12.05 -0.45
C PHE A 490 -28.24 -12.13 -0.56
N ALA A 491 -28.77 -12.79 -1.60
CA ALA A 491 -30.21 -12.96 -1.81
C ALA A 491 -30.87 -13.91 -0.79
N SER A 492 -30.11 -14.84 -0.20
CA SER A 492 -30.60 -15.83 0.77
C SER A 492 -30.73 -15.31 2.22
N ALA A 493 -30.16 -14.14 2.54
CA ALA A 493 -30.16 -13.59 3.90
C ALA A 493 -31.54 -13.15 4.42
N THR A 494 -32.51 -12.99 3.53
CA THR A 494 -33.89 -12.59 3.89
C THR A 494 -34.70 -13.72 4.54
N THR A 495 -34.36 -15.00 4.32
CA THR A 495 -35.17 -16.15 4.78
C THR A 495 -34.34 -17.21 5.53
N GLN A 496 -33.42 -16.81 6.41
CA GLN A 496 -32.82 -17.79 7.31
C GLN A 496 -33.86 -18.30 8.34
N PRO A 497 -34.04 -19.62 8.49
CA PRO A 497 -34.97 -20.20 9.46
C PRO A 497 -34.68 -19.75 10.90
N LEU A 498 -35.72 -19.76 11.76
CA LEU A 498 -35.61 -19.41 13.19
C LEU A 498 -34.51 -20.19 13.92
N MET A 499 -34.25 -21.43 13.51
CA MET A 499 -33.21 -22.30 14.05
C MET A 499 -31.79 -21.73 13.89
N GLU A 500 -31.51 -21.02 12.79
CA GLU A 500 -30.21 -20.39 12.55
C GLU A 500 -30.15 -18.98 13.14
N ARG A 501 -31.26 -18.23 13.09
CA ARG A 501 -31.33 -16.84 13.59
C ARG A 501 -31.30 -16.72 15.10
N ASN A 502 -31.94 -17.65 15.81
CA ASN A 502 -31.96 -17.69 17.27
C ASN A 502 -32.16 -19.14 17.74
N PRO A 503 -31.08 -19.94 17.76
CA PRO A 503 -31.15 -21.37 18.09
C PRO A 503 -31.78 -21.59 19.47
N VAL A 504 -31.48 -20.72 20.44
CA VAL A 504 -32.04 -20.82 21.79
C VAL A 504 -33.55 -20.61 21.80
N ALA A 505 -34.07 -19.60 21.09
CA ALA A 505 -35.51 -19.37 21.01
C ALA A 505 -36.24 -20.49 20.27
N PHE A 506 -35.63 -21.02 19.19
CA PHE A 506 -36.17 -22.15 18.45
C PHE A 506 -36.28 -23.41 19.34
N TRP A 507 -35.19 -23.79 20.02
CA TRP A 507 -35.19 -24.97 20.90
C TRP A 507 -36.14 -24.79 22.09
N LYS A 508 -36.23 -23.59 22.68
CA LYS A 508 -37.22 -23.30 23.73
C LYS A 508 -38.66 -23.49 23.24
N GLY A 509 -38.99 -22.98 22.05
CA GLY A 509 -40.31 -23.14 21.44
C GLY A 509 -40.64 -24.60 21.14
N LEU A 510 -39.68 -25.35 20.59
CA LEU A 510 -39.85 -26.77 20.29
C LEU A 510 -40.04 -27.60 21.57
N SER A 511 -39.24 -27.35 22.61
CA SER A 511 -39.39 -28.01 23.90
C SER A 511 -40.75 -27.72 24.55
N LEU A 512 -41.26 -26.49 24.45
CA LEU A 512 -42.59 -26.13 24.96
C LEU A 512 -43.70 -26.88 24.21
N LEU A 513 -43.60 -26.98 22.88
CA LEU A 513 -44.54 -27.73 22.05
C LEU A 513 -44.55 -29.22 22.40
N LEU A 514 -43.38 -29.82 22.59
CA LEU A 514 -43.26 -31.22 23.00
C LEU A 514 -43.81 -31.46 24.41
N LEU A 515 -43.59 -30.53 25.34
CA LEU A 515 -44.15 -30.60 26.69
C LEU A 515 -45.68 -30.58 26.64
N LEU A 516 -46.27 -29.65 25.90
CA LEU A 516 -47.72 -29.57 25.72
C LEU A 516 -48.28 -30.83 25.06
N GLY A 517 -47.61 -31.34 24.02
CA GLY A 517 -48.00 -32.60 23.38
C GLY A 517 -47.98 -33.78 24.34
N ASN A 518 -46.94 -33.90 25.17
CA ASN A 518 -46.85 -34.94 26.19
C ASN A 518 -47.95 -34.80 27.25
N LEU A 519 -48.27 -33.59 27.71
CA LEU A 519 -49.35 -33.36 28.67
C LEU A 519 -50.72 -33.74 28.09
N VAL A 520 -50.97 -33.44 26.81
CA VAL A 520 -52.19 -33.85 26.11
C VAL A 520 -52.27 -35.37 25.99
N LEU A 521 -51.17 -36.03 25.61
CA LEU A 521 -51.10 -37.50 25.56
C LEU A 521 -51.34 -38.13 26.93
N LEU A 522 -50.76 -37.56 27.99
CA LEU A 522 -50.96 -38.03 29.36
C LEU A 522 -52.41 -37.88 29.80
N TYR A 523 -53.04 -36.76 29.44
CA TYR A 523 -54.46 -36.54 29.69
C TYR A 523 -55.34 -37.56 28.94
N LEU A 524 -55.04 -37.83 27.68
CA LEU A 524 -55.77 -38.82 26.86
C LEU A 524 -55.52 -40.28 27.28
N LEU A 525 -54.41 -40.57 27.96
CA LEU A 525 -54.10 -41.91 28.49
C LEU A 525 -54.57 -42.11 29.93
N ALA A 526 -54.79 -41.02 30.68
CA ALA A 526 -55.23 -41.03 32.08
C ALA A 526 -56.75 -40.83 32.26
N GLY A 527 -57.46 -40.44 31.20
CA GLY A 527 -58.93 -40.49 31.10
C GLY A 527 -59.36 -41.66 30.23
#